data_AF-A0A4R2N349-F1
#
_entry.id   AF-A0A4R2N349-F1
#
_cell.length_a   1.000
_cell.length_b   1.000
_cell.length_c   1.000
_cell.angle_alpha   90.00
_cell.angle_beta   90.00
_cell.angle_gamma   90.00
#
_symmetry.space_group_name_H-M   'P 1'
#
loop_
_entity.id
_entity.type
_entity.pdbx_description
1 polymer ?
#
loop_
_entity_poly.entity_id
_entity_poly.type
_entity_poly.pdbx_seq_one_letter_code
_entity_poly.pdbx_strand_id
1 'polypeptide(L)'
;MLEGEKTISFLPSRLNREATVFGGMTVSEFGISAAIGFVMGLLIGLLLWILTDWWLLIPALAMLLCLATVLIGKGIVAALKRGRPEAYLNRKIEQKLDELLMGGKFIRREGAWSIHRQKGNQK
;
A
#
# COMPACT_ATOMS: atom_id res chain seq x y z
N MET A 1 21.34 19.64 42.64
CA MET A 1 21.06 19.95 41.22
C MET A 1 20.58 18.67 40.56
N LEU A 2 19.27 18.53 40.37
CA LEU A 2 18.67 17.40 39.66
C LEU A 2 18.51 17.80 38.20
N GLU A 3 19.56 17.58 37.40
CA GLU A 3 19.45 17.57 35.94
C GLU A 3 19.05 16.17 35.52
N GLY A 4 17.84 16.00 35.00
CA GLY A 4 17.44 14.70 34.47
C GLY A 4 15.95 14.52 34.41
N GLU A 5 15.35 15.11 33.39
CA GLU A 5 14.21 14.58 32.60
C GLU A 5 13.51 15.77 31.92
N LYS A 6 14.16 16.31 30.88
CA LYS A 6 13.41 17.02 29.83
C LYS A 6 12.62 15.96 29.06
N THR A 7 11.46 15.59 29.57
CA THR A 7 10.43 14.94 28.78
C THR A 7 10.10 15.88 27.63
N ILE A 8 10.54 15.52 26.43
CA ILE A 8 10.31 16.31 25.22
C ILE A 8 8.79 16.32 24.99
N SER A 9 8.14 17.42 25.37
CA SER A 9 6.68 17.64 25.35
C SER A 9 6.06 17.46 23.95
N PHE A 10 6.88 17.47 22.90
CA PHE A 10 6.43 17.37 21.53
C PHE A 10 7.26 16.33 20.78
N LEU A 11 6.88 15.06 20.89
CA LEU A 11 7.20 14.06 19.88
C LEU A 11 6.22 14.29 18.71
N PRO A 12 6.69 14.75 17.53
CA PRO A 12 5.80 14.96 16.41
C PRO A 12 5.26 13.60 15.94
N SER A 13 3.98 13.35 16.21
CA SER A 13 3.24 12.14 15.79
C SER A 13 3.18 11.97 14.27
N ARG A 14 3.63 12.97 13.52
CA ARG A 14 3.68 13.00 12.04
C ARG A 14 4.99 12.45 11.47
N LEU A 15 6.02 12.17 12.27
CA LEU A 15 7.34 11.81 11.73
C LEU A 15 7.33 10.48 10.95
N ASN A 16 6.51 9.52 11.40
CA ASN A 16 6.38 8.22 10.73
C ASN A 16 5.16 8.15 9.79
N ARG A 17 4.50 9.28 9.53
CA ARG A 17 3.27 9.32 8.74
C ARG A 17 3.62 9.62 7.29
N GLU A 18 3.22 8.72 6.39
CA GLU A 18 3.28 9.03 4.96
C GLU A 18 2.42 10.25 4.63
N ALA A 19 2.99 11.17 3.85
CA ALA A 19 2.29 12.35 3.39
C ALA A 19 1.08 11.94 2.53
N THR A 20 -0.07 12.56 2.82
CA THR A 20 -1.27 12.43 1.99
C THR A 20 -1.14 13.33 0.78
N VAL A 21 -1.23 12.76 -0.42
CA VAL A 21 -1.01 13.52 -1.68
C VAL A 21 -2.33 13.95 -2.31
N PHE A 22 -3.31 13.04 -2.39
CA PHE A 22 -4.58 13.30 -3.09
C PHE A 22 -5.77 12.84 -2.27
N GLY A 23 -6.62 13.78 -1.83
CA GLY A 23 -7.93 13.48 -1.23
C GLY A 23 -7.92 12.54 -0.01
N GLY A 24 -6.79 12.47 0.74
CA GLY A 24 -6.61 11.56 1.88
C GLY A 24 -5.96 10.21 1.55
N MET A 25 -5.58 9.96 0.29
CA MET A 25 -4.73 8.82 -0.10
C MET A 25 -3.25 9.13 0.13
N THR A 26 -2.50 8.10 0.54
CA THR A 26 -1.03 8.12 0.59
C THR A 26 -0.46 7.97 -0.82
N VAL A 27 0.82 8.32 -1.00
CA VAL A 27 1.57 8.15 -2.27
C VAL A 27 1.46 6.71 -2.79
N SER A 28 1.61 5.74 -1.89
CA SER A 28 1.57 4.31 -2.15
C SER A 28 0.20 3.85 -2.67
N GLU A 29 -0.89 4.27 -2.03
CA GLU A 29 -2.27 3.95 -2.44
C GLU A 29 -2.61 4.56 -3.81
N PHE A 30 -2.19 5.81 -4.03
CA PHE A 30 -2.34 6.49 -5.32
C PHE A 30 -1.59 5.74 -6.42
N GLY A 31 -0.32 5.37 -6.19
CA GLY A 31 0.50 4.64 -7.16
C GLY A 31 -0.10 3.29 -7.54
N ILE A 32 -0.62 2.54 -6.57
CA ILE A 32 -1.23 1.22 -6.83
C ILE A 32 -2.54 1.35 -7.61
N SER A 33 -3.41 2.29 -7.22
CA SER A 33 -4.66 2.51 -7.96
C SER A 33 -4.40 2.94 -9.40
N ALA A 34 -3.45 3.86 -9.62
CA ALA A 34 -3.01 4.28 -10.94
C ALA A 34 -2.43 3.10 -11.76
N ALA A 35 -1.56 2.28 -11.15
CA ALA A 35 -0.98 1.11 -11.82
C ALA A 35 -2.05 0.10 -12.25
N ILE A 36 -3.02 -0.20 -11.38
CA ILE A 36 -4.14 -1.11 -11.70
C ILE A 36 -4.95 -0.54 -12.87
N GLY A 37 -5.31 0.74 -12.84
CA GLY A 37 -6.06 1.37 -13.92
C GLY A 37 -5.30 1.41 -15.24
N PHE A 38 -4.00 1.67 -15.19
CA PHE A 38 -3.14 1.66 -16.36
C PHE A 38 -3.06 0.28 -17.00
N VAL A 39 -2.82 -0.78 -16.20
CA VAL A 39 -2.79 -2.17 -16.70
C VAL A 39 -4.15 -2.58 -17.26
N MET A 40 -5.24 -2.29 -16.56
CA MET A 40 -6.59 -2.58 -17.05
C MET A 40 -6.89 -1.83 -18.37
N GLY A 41 -6.49 -0.56 -18.47
CA GLY A 41 -6.67 0.25 -19.68
C GLY A 41 -5.82 -0.22 -20.84
N LEU A 42 -4.60 -0.73 -20.59
CA LEU A 42 -3.80 -1.39 -21.61
C LEU A 42 -4.43 -2.68 -22.10
N LEU A 43 -4.95 -3.53 -21.21
CA LEU A 43 -5.61 -4.79 -21.59
C LEU A 43 -6.88 -4.55 -22.42
N ILE A 44 -7.72 -3.60 -21.98
CA ILE A 44 -8.94 -3.23 -22.70
C ILE A 44 -8.60 -2.53 -24.02
N GLY A 45 -7.61 -1.64 -24.01
CA GLY A 45 -7.11 -0.98 -25.21
C GLY A 45 -6.55 -1.95 -26.24
N LEU A 46 -5.81 -2.97 -25.79
CA LEU A 46 -5.30 -4.05 -26.64
C LEU A 46 -6.44 -4.88 -27.25
N LEU A 47 -7.44 -5.23 -26.44
CA LEU A 47 -8.61 -5.98 -26.92
C LEU A 47 -9.39 -5.19 -27.97
N LEU A 48 -9.56 -3.87 -27.77
CA LEU A 48 -10.25 -3.00 -28.71
C LEU A 48 -9.42 -2.71 -29.96
N TRP A 49 -8.09 -2.69 -29.85
CA TRP A 49 -7.22 -2.60 -31.01
C TRP A 49 -7.42 -3.82 -31.93
N ILE A 50 -7.49 -5.03 -31.37
CA ILE A 50 -7.74 -6.27 -32.16
C ILE A 50 -9.09 -6.21 -32.91
N LEU A 51 -10.09 -5.52 -32.36
CA LEU A 51 -11.41 -5.38 -32.99
C LEU A 51 -11.49 -4.25 -34.02
N THR A 52 -10.78 -3.15 -33.79
CA THR A 52 -10.98 -1.89 -34.54
C THR A 52 -9.80 -1.55 -35.45
N ASP A 53 -8.65 -2.19 -35.28
CA ASP A 53 -7.34 -1.85 -35.89
C ASP A 53 -6.83 -0.42 -35.58
N TRP A 54 -7.46 0.27 -34.64
CA TRP A 54 -7.10 1.62 -34.23
C TRP A 54 -6.13 1.60 -33.04
N TRP A 55 -4.83 1.76 -33.33
CA TRP A 55 -3.77 1.70 -32.31
C TRP A 55 -3.84 2.81 -31.25
N LEU A 56 -4.43 3.98 -31.58
CA LEU A 56 -4.57 5.12 -30.66
C LEU A 56 -5.44 4.80 -29.42
N LEU A 57 -6.27 3.76 -29.50
CA LEU A 57 -7.13 3.35 -28.40
C LEU A 57 -6.31 2.88 -27.19
N ILE A 58 -5.12 2.31 -27.41
CA ILE A 58 -4.27 1.77 -26.36
C ILE A 58 -3.83 2.86 -25.36
N PRO A 59 -3.10 3.92 -25.75
CA PRO A 59 -2.69 4.97 -24.82
C PRO A 59 -3.89 5.78 -24.29
N ALA A 60 -4.94 5.98 -25.10
CA ALA A 60 -6.12 6.72 -24.69
C ALA A 60 -6.87 6.02 -23.54
N LEU A 61 -7.15 4.72 -23.67
CA LEU A 61 -7.82 3.93 -22.64
C LEU A 61 -6.93 3.70 -21.42
N ALA A 62 -5.62 3.54 -21.61
CA ALA A 62 -4.66 3.43 -20.51
C ALA A 62 -4.69 4.67 -19.60
N MET A 63 -4.64 5.88 -20.18
CA MET A 63 -4.72 7.12 -19.39
C MET A 63 -6.12 7.34 -18.82
N LEU A 64 -7.18 7.07 -19.58
CA LEU A 64 -8.56 7.26 -19.13
C LEU A 64 -8.90 6.36 -17.93
N LEU A 65 -8.60 5.06 -18.01
CA LEU A 65 -8.85 4.13 -16.90
C LEU A 65 -7.90 4.35 -15.73
N CYS A 66 -6.65 4.76 -15.95
CA CYS A 66 -5.75 5.20 -14.88
C CYS A 66 -6.39 6.35 -14.08
N LEU A 67 -6.93 7.38 -14.75
CA LEU A 67 -7.57 8.49 -14.06
C LEU A 67 -8.88 8.07 -13.37
N ALA A 68 -9.71 7.27 -14.04
CA ALA A 68 -10.98 6.80 -13.49
C ALA A 68 -10.80 5.95 -12.23
N THR A 69 -9.84 5.02 -12.25
CA THR A 69 -9.54 4.15 -11.09
C THR A 69 -9.00 4.92 -9.90
N VAL A 70 -8.16 5.94 -10.10
CA VAL A 70 -7.70 6.82 -9.02
C VAL A 70 -8.87 7.59 -8.41
N LEU A 71 -9.76 8.13 -9.25
CA LEU A 71 -10.95 8.86 -8.79
C LEU A 71 -11.93 7.97 -8.03
N ILE A 72 -12.13 6.72 -8.43
CA ILE A 72 -12.96 5.77 -7.69
C ILE A 72 -12.23 5.29 -6.42
N GLY A 73 -10.92 5.07 -6.54
CA GLY A 73 -10.02 4.63 -5.48
C GLY A 73 -10.07 5.53 -4.26
N LYS A 74 -10.22 6.85 -4.43
CA LYS A 74 -10.36 7.79 -3.30
C LYS A 74 -11.51 7.41 -2.36
N GLY A 75 -12.65 6.99 -2.91
CA GLY A 75 -13.85 6.63 -2.14
C GLY A 75 -13.70 5.28 -1.46
N ILE A 76 -13.13 4.31 -2.18
CA ILE A 76 -12.87 2.96 -1.65
C ILE A 76 -11.85 3.03 -0.52
N VAL A 77 -10.74 3.76 -0.70
CA VAL A 77 -9.70 3.92 0.33
C VAL A 77 -10.25 4.67 1.54
N ALA A 78 -11.04 5.72 1.34
CA ALA A 78 -11.69 6.43 2.44
C ALA A 78 -12.63 5.52 3.24
N ALA A 79 -13.40 4.65 2.56
CA ALA A 79 -14.25 3.66 3.21
C ALA A 79 -13.43 2.58 3.94
N LEU A 80 -12.36 2.09 3.32
CA LEU A 80 -11.49 1.04 3.88
C LEU A 80 -10.68 1.52 5.08
N LYS A 81 -10.39 2.83 5.15
CA LYS A 81 -9.74 3.50 6.29
C LYS A 81 -10.70 3.75 7.47
N ARG A 82 -12.03 3.58 7.33
CA ARG A 82 -12.96 3.77 8.46
C ARG A 82 -12.71 2.72 9.54
N GLY A 83 -12.31 3.18 10.74
CA GLY A 83 -12.13 2.34 11.92
C GLY A 83 -10.86 1.47 11.92
N ARG A 84 -9.90 1.71 11.00
CA ARG A 84 -8.63 0.98 10.96
C ARG A 84 -7.45 1.87 11.37
N PRO A 85 -6.42 1.33 12.05
CA PRO A 85 -5.26 2.10 12.50
C PRO A 85 -4.46 2.69 11.33
N GLU A 86 -3.77 3.80 11.58
CA GLU A 86 -2.94 4.49 10.58
C GLU A 86 -1.82 3.56 10.06
N ALA A 87 -1.51 3.64 8.76
CA ALA A 87 -0.56 2.76 8.02
C ALA A 87 -0.94 1.26 7.90
N TYR A 88 -2.12 0.84 8.35
CA TYR A 88 -2.59 -0.55 8.22
C TYR A 88 -2.60 -1.04 6.76
N LEU A 89 -3.09 -0.22 5.84
CA LEU A 89 -3.25 -0.62 4.44
C LEU A 89 -1.90 -0.84 3.75
N ASN A 90 -0.94 0.07 3.96
CA ASN A 90 0.41 -0.07 3.42
C ASN A 90 1.11 -1.33 3.93
N ARG A 91 1.05 -1.61 5.23
CA ARG A 91 1.61 -2.85 5.80
C ARG A 91 0.94 -4.10 5.23
N LYS A 92 -0.38 -4.07 5.03
CA LYS A 92 -1.09 -5.21 4.44
C LYS A 92 -0.70 -5.43 2.97
N ILE A 93 -0.52 -4.35 2.21
CA ILE A 93 -0.03 -4.40 0.83
C ILE A 93 1.40 -4.95 0.80
N GLU A 94 2.29 -4.44 1.63
CA GLU A 94 3.69 -4.91 1.69
C GLU A 94 3.74 -6.40 2.06
N GLN A 95 2.93 -6.85 3.02
CA GLN A 95 2.80 -8.27 3.35
C GLN A 95 2.29 -9.11 2.17
N LYS A 96 1.28 -8.61 1.44
CA LYS A 96 0.72 -9.32 0.27
C LYS A 96 1.71 -9.37 -0.89
N LEU A 97 2.47 -8.32 -1.10
CA LEU A 97 3.51 -8.26 -2.12
C LEU A 97 4.68 -9.19 -1.77
N ASP A 98 5.11 -9.20 -0.51
CA ASP A 98 6.14 -10.11 0.01
C ASP A 98 5.67 -11.58 -0.09
N GLU A 99 4.38 -11.85 0.14
CA GLU A 99 3.78 -13.18 -0.10
C GLU A 99 3.78 -13.58 -1.57
N LEU A 100 3.38 -12.68 -2.47
CA LEU A 100 3.37 -12.95 -3.91
C LEU A 100 4.77 -13.15 -4.48
N LEU A 101 5.75 -12.40 -3.98
CA LEU A 101 7.15 -12.45 -4.43
C LEU A 101 8.00 -13.47 -3.64
N MET A 102 7.37 -14.30 -2.78
CA MET A 102 8.06 -15.26 -1.90
C MET A 102 9.18 -14.64 -1.05
N GLY A 103 9.05 -13.38 -0.68
CA GLY A 103 9.98 -12.70 0.20
C GLY A 103 9.79 -13.16 1.65
N GLY A 104 10.92 -13.47 2.30
CA GLY A 104 10.98 -13.88 3.70
C GLY A 104 11.13 -12.70 4.66
N LYS A 105 10.67 -11.50 4.29
CA LYS A 105 10.96 -10.27 5.01
C LYS A 105 10.09 -10.13 6.27
N PHE A 106 8.88 -10.68 6.23
CA PHE A 106 7.98 -10.71 7.39
C PHE A 106 8.09 -12.01 8.18
N ILE A 107 8.12 -11.86 9.51
CA ILE A 107 8.07 -12.95 10.47
C ILE A 107 6.67 -13.58 10.45
N ARG A 108 6.51 -14.73 9.80
CA ARG A 108 5.26 -15.51 9.73
C ARG A 108 5.32 -16.76 10.62
N ARG A 109 5.68 -16.58 11.88
CA ARG A 109 5.70 -17.66 12.87
C ARG A 109 4.51 -17.52 13.79
N GLU A 110 3.62 -18.49 13.69
CA GLU A 110 2.57 -18.73 14.66
C GLU A 110 3.12 -19.72 15.69
N GLY A 111 2.90 -19.44 16.97
CA GLY A 111 3.39 -20.27 18.05
C GLY A 111 2.72 -19.92 19.36
N ALA A 112 2.61 -20.90 20.25
CA ALA A 112 2.16 -20.65 21.60
C ALA A 112 3.20 -19.79 22.33
N TRP A 113 2.76 -18.72 22.97
CA TRP A 113 3.62 -17.91 23.82
C TRP A 113 4.09 -18.76 25.00
N SER A 114 5.39 -19.05 25.04
CA SER A 114 6.04 -19.72 26.15
C SER A 114 6.81 -18.68 26.97
N ILE A 115 6.58 -18.68 28.28
CA ILE A 115 7.31 -17.84 29.24
C ILE A 115 8.70 -18.40 29.57
N HIS A 116 8.99 -19.62 29.13
CA HIS A 116 10.25 -20.29 29.41
C HIS A 116 11.27 -20.01 28.31
N ARG A 117 12.47 -19.55 28.70
CA ARG A 117 13.61 -19.32 27.81
C ARG A 117 14.22 -20.68 27.46
N GLN A 118 13.94 -21.20 26.27
CA GLN A 118 14.64 -22.39 25.79
C GLN A 118 16.11 -22.04 25.50
N LYS A 119 17.05 -22.79 26.07
CA LYS A 119 18.48 -22.68 25.74
C LYS A 119 18.62 -23.02 24.25
N GLY A 120 19.06 -22.04 23.46
CA GLY A 120 19.26 -22.21 22.02
C GLY A 120 20.29 -23.30 21.76
N ASN A 121 19.88 -24.37 21.07
CA ASN A 121 20.78 -25.42 20.62
C ASN A 121 21.55 -24.88 19.41
N GLN A 122 22.80 -24.49 19.65
CA GLN A 122 23.76 -24.18 18.58
C GLN A 122 24.16 -25.51 17.95
N LYS A 123 23.71 -25.76 16.71
CA LYS A 123 24.28 -26.78 15.83
C LYS A 123 24.95 -26.08 14.67
#